data_AF-A0A3D3XEH3-F1
#
_entry.id   AF-A0A3D3XEH3-F1
#
_cell.length_a   1.000
_cell.length_b   1.000
_cell.length_c   1.000
_cell.angle_alpha   90.00
_cell.angle_beta   90.00
_cell.angle_gamma   90.00
#
_symmetry.space_group_name_H-M   'P 1'
#
loop_
_entity.id
_entity.type
_entity.pdbx_description
1 polymer ?
#
loop_
_entity_poly.entity_id
_entity_poly.type
_entity_poly.pdbx_seq_one_letter_code
_entity_poly.pdbx_strand_id
1 'polypeptide(L)'
;MWLPRFEKIRNLFRLDTRAGSSSSKVVSCLALSFCLSGYSTLIAESSDSSGYRPKPIPEMQALPLPHDEVSIQNKGTELLRFHFGNELRRPFIYPVNGPSGLSLTRLGHPHDPHGHSHHNSVWISHHMINEIDFWGDRGENKGRIVHQKVD
;
A
#
# COMPACT_ATOMS: atom_id res chain seq x y z
N MET A 1 3.17 37.55 -15.89
CA MET A 1 4.24 37.50 -14.88
C MET A 1 4.80 36.09 -14.88
N TRP A 2 6.02 35.95 -15.37
CA TRP A 2 6.76 34.68 -15.50
C TRP A 2 7.29 34.23 -14.14
N LEU A 3 7.23 32.93 -13.82
CA LEU A 3 8.42 32.06 -13.74
C LEU A 3 8.00 30.57 -13.63
N PRO A 4 8.70 29.65 -14.33
CA PRO A 4 8.42 28.22 -14.40
C PRO A 4 9.33 27.40 -13.46
N ARG A 5 9.17 26.06 -13.52
CA ARG A 5 10.14 24.99 -13.18
C ARG A 5 9.96 24.35 -11.80
N PHE A 6 9.40 23.14 -11.78
CA PHE A 6 9.98 21.98 -11.09
C PHE A 6 9.57 20.67 -11.78
N GLU A 7 10.35 20.31 -12.80
CA GLU A 7 10.33 18.99 -13.42
C GLU A 7 11.44 18.17 -12.76
N LYS A 8 11.14 17.49 -11.65
CA LYS A 8 11.96 16.41 -11.09
C LYS A 8 11.22 15.74 -9.93
N ILE A 9 10.58 14.61 -10.21
CA ILE A 9 10.64 13.33 -9.48
C ILE A 9 9.87 12.33 -10.37
N ARG A 10 10.47 12.02 -11.51
CA ARG A 10 10.23 10.78 -12.22
C ARG A 10 11.35 9.86 -11.81
N ASN A 11 11.06 8.86 -10.99
CA ASN A 11 11.76 7.56 -10.86
C ASN A 11 11.47 6.96 -9.48
N LEU A 12 10.30 6.36 -9.28
CA LEU A 12 10.13 5.42 -8.16
C LEU A 12 9.28 4.19 -8.51
N PHE A 13 9.19 3.83 -9.78
CA PHE A 13 8.75 2.50 -10.22
C PHE A 13 9.40 2.19 -11.58
N ARG A 14 10.70 1.92 -11.58
CA ARG A 14 11.37 1.26 -12.70
C ARG A 14 11.82 -0.09 -12.20
N LEU A 15 11.03 -1.13 -12.49
CA LEU A 15 11.52 -2.50 -12.46
C LEU A 15 12.67 -2.56 -13.46
N ASP A 16 13.89 -2.70 -12.95
CA ASP A 16 15.09 -2.78 -13.76
C ASP A 16 15.19 -4.21 -14.33
N THR A 17 14.45 -4.50 -15.39
CA THR A 17 14.64 -5.71 -16.18
C THR A 17 15.70 -5.43 -17.24
N ARG A 18 16.97 -5.40 -16.80
CA ARG A 18 18.12 -5.58 -17.70
C ARG A 18 18.94 -6.75 -17.22
N ALA A 19 18.53 -7.93 -17.67
CA ALA A 19 19.38 -9.11 -17.75
C ALA A 19 20.53 -8.80 -18.73
N GLY A 20 21.65 -8.35 -18.17
CA GLY A 20 22.93 -8.19 -18.87
C GLY A 20 23.69 -9.51 -18.84
N SER A 21 23.71 -10.17 -19.99
CA SER A 21 24.56 -11.30 -20.36
C SER A 21 25.97 -11.25 -19.73
N SER A 22 26.32 -12.24 -18.91
CA SER A 22 27.72 -12.64 -18.72
C SER A 22 27.88 -14.09 -19.17
N SER A 23 28.66 -14.23 -20.24
CA SER A 23 29.03 -15.50 -20.85
C SER A 23 30.09 -16.17 -19.98
N SER A 24 29.77 -17.32 -19.40
CA SER A 24 30.77 -18.23 -18.83
C SER A 24 30.60 -19.60 -19.48
N LYS A 25 31.23 -19.76 -20.65
CA LYS A 25 31.51 -21.08 -21.21
C LYS A 25 32.59 -21.72 -20.35
N VAL A 26 32.28 -22.79 -19.61
CA VAL A 26 33.23 -23.90 -19.44
C VAL A 26 32.43 -25.21 -19.36
N VAL A 27 32.39 -25.89 -20.51
CA VAL A 27 32.12 -27.32 -20.61
C VAL A 27 33.38 -28.02 -20.13
N SER A 28 33.25 -28.97 -19.19
CA SER A 28 33.89 -30.29 -19.31
C SER A 28 33.50 -31.16 -18.11
N CYS A 29 32.42 -31.93 -18.27
CA CYS A 29 32.29 -33.20 -17.57
C CYS A 29 33.08 -34.23 -18.37
N LEU A 30 34.12 -34.80 -17.79
CA LEU A 30 34.59 -36.14 -18.11
C LEU A 30 35.10 -36.77 -16.83
N ALA A 31 34.24 -37.59 -16.24
CA ALA A 31 34.61 -38.54 -15.22
C ALA A 31 35.54 -39.59 -15.87
N LEU A 32 36.64 -39.93 -15.21
CA LEU A 32 37.28 -41.24 -15.35
C LEU A 32 38.01 -41.57 -14.04
N SER A 33 37.69 -42.76 -13.56
CA SER A 33 38.09 -43.38 -12.30
C SER A 33 39.61 -43.56 -12.19
N PHE A 34 40.17 -43.34 -11.00
CA PHE A 34 41.08 -44.24 -10.23
C PHE A 34 41.97 -43.47 -9.25
N CYS A 35 42.05 -44.02 -8.03
CA CYS A 35 43.16 -44.01 -7.06
C CYS A 35 42.74 -43.55 -5.66
N LEU A 36 42.79 -44.52 -4.74
CA LEU A 36 42.73 -44.37 -3.30
C LEU A 36 43.92 -43.52 -2.81
N SER A 37 43.75 -42.21 -2.79
CA SER A 37 44.58 -41.30 -1.98
C SER A 37 43.75 -40.05 -1.75
N GLY A 38 43.58 -39.67 -0.47
CA GLY A 38 42.71 -38.59 -0.04
C GLY A 38 42.98 -37.29 -0.80
N TYR A 39 42.08 -36.94 -1.71
CA TYR A 39 41.95 -35.60 -2.22
C TYR A 39 40.76 -34.98 -1.49
N SER A 40 41.05 -34.14 -0.49
CA SER A 40 40.06 -33.24 0.07
C SER A 40 39.66 -32.26 -1.03
N THR A 41 38.52 -32.53 -1.68
CA THR A 41 37.91 -31.61 -2.63
C THR A 41 37.49 -30.37 -1.87
N LEU A 42 38.31 -29.31 -1.91
CA LEU A 42 37.91 -28.00 -1.43
C LEU A 42 36.85 -27.46 -2.39
N ILE A 43 35.58 -27.61 -2.02
CA ILE A 43 34.50 -26.83 -2.62
C ILE A 43 34.73 -25.38 -2.17
N ALA A 44 35.31 -24.56 -3.04
CA ALA A 44 35.33 -23.12 -2.85
C ALA A 44 33.92 -22.61 -3.15
N GLU A 45 33.14 -22.37 -2.10
CA GLU A 45 31.84 -21.70 -2.21
C GLU A 45 32.11 -20.22 -2.49
N SER A 46 31.94 -19.80 -3.74
CA SER A 46 32.07 -18.40 -4.14
C SER A 46 30.88 -17.64 -3.54
N SER A 47 31.08 -17.03 -2.38
CA SER A 47 30.16 -16.04 -1.82
C SER A 47 30.32 -14.72 -2.59
N ASP A 48 29.90 -14.72 -3.85
CA ASP A 48 29.70 -13.48 -4.60
C ASP A 48 28.50 -12.74 -3.98
N SER A 49 28.78 -12.04 -2.89
CA SER A 49 27.82 -11.42 -1.99
C SER A 49 27.54 -9.97 -2.37
N SER A 50 27.40 -9.70 -3.67
CA SER A 50 26.58 -8.56 -4.11
C SER A 50 25.08 -8.90 -4.09
N GLY A 51 24.70 -9.96 -3.36
CA GLY A 51 23.34 -10.46 -3.22
C GLY A 51 22.38 -9.39 -2.73
N TYR A 52 21.37 -9.12 -3.55
CA TYR A 52 20.22 -8.29 -3.21
C TYR A 52 19.62 -8.74 -1.87
N ARG A 53 19.71 -7.87 -0.86
CA ARG A 53 19.01 -8.06 0.43
C ARG A 53 17.69 -7.29 0.36
N PRO A 54 16.53 -7.96 0.53
CA PRO A 54 15.26 -7.25 0.64
C PRO A 54 15.32 -6.24 1.78
N LYS A 55 14.73 -5.06 1.55
CA LYS A 55 14.54 -4.10 2.63
C LYS A 55 13.61 -4.70 3.69
N PRO A 56 13.88 -4.51 4.99
CA PRO A 56 12.97 -4.95 6.04
C PRO A 56 11.63 -4.25 5.88
N ILE A 57 10.55 -4.94 6.26
CA ILE A 57 9.22 -4.37 6.27
C ILE A 57 9.17 -3.32 7.40
N PRO A 58 8.74 -2.08 7.13
CA PRO A 58 8.58 -1.07 8.18
C PRO A 58 7.57 -1.51 9.25
N GLU A 59 7.78 -1.11 10.51
CA GLU A 59 6.78 -1.37 11.55
C GLU A 59 5.47 -0.65 11.25
N MET A 60 5.53 0.61 10.82
CA MET A 60 4.37 1.38 10.37
C MET A 60 4.31 1.41 8.85
N GLN A 61 3.16 1.02 8.28
CA GLN A 61 2.96 1.01 6.83
C GLN A 61 1.55 1.42 6.43
N ALA A 62 1.44 1.97 5.23
CA ALA A 62 0.18 2.24 4.55
C ALA A 62 0.09 1.33 3.33
N LEU A 63 -0.83 0.36 3.37
CA LEU A 63 -1.03 -0.60 2.29
C LEU A 63 -2.24 -0.21 1.46
N PRO A 64 -2.09 0.03 0.15
CA PRO A 64 -3.24 0.23 -0.72
C PRO A 64 -4.02 -1.08 -0.82
N LEU A 65 -5.34 -0.98 -0.77
CA LEU A 65 -6.29 -2.06 -0.92
C LEU A 65 -7.18 -1.79 -2.15
N PRO A 66 -7.88 -2.82 -2.67
CA PRO A 66 -8.94 -2.60 -3.64
C PRO A 66 -10.00 -1.60 -3.14
N HIS A 67 -10.79 -1.04 -4.06
CA HIS A 67 -11.87 -0.08 -3.75
C HIS A 67 -11.39 1.26 -3.17
N ASP A 68 -10.20 1.72 -3.56
CA ASP A 68 -9.65 3.01 -3.10
C ASP A 68 -9.62 3.10 -1.57
N GLU A 69 -9.06 2.05 -0.97
CA GLU A 69 -8.87 1.90 0.46
C GLU A 69 -7.38 1.90 0.80
N VAL A 70 -7.02 2.42 1.97
CA VAL A 70 -5.65 2.32 2.52
C VAL A 70 -5.71 1.77 3.94
N SER A 71 -5.06 0.64 4.17
CA SER A 71 -4.87 0.04 5.48
C SER A 71 -3.63 0.64 6.15
N ILE A 72 -3.81 1.29 7.30
CA ILE A 72 -2.70 1.77 8.13
C ILE A 72 -2.41 0.71 9.19
N GLN A 73 -1.21 0.16 9.16
CA GLN A 73 -0.81 -0.97 10.00
C GLN A 73 0.39 -0.65 10.87
N ASN A 74 0.43 -1.27 12.04
CA ASN A 74 1.59 -1.36 12.92
C ASN A 74 1.95 -2.82 13.13
N LYS A 75 3.18 -3.22 12.79
CA LYS A 75 3.71 -4.59 12.90
C LYS A 75 2.79 -5.62 12.22
N GLY A 76 2.22 -5.24 11.08
CA GLY A 76 1.28 -6.08 10.31
C GLY A 76 -0.17 -6.08 10.82
N THR A 77 -0.47 -5.42 11.94
CA THR A 77 -1.83 -5.31 12.49
C THR A 77 -2.48 -4.01 12.04
N GLU A 78 -3.68 -4.09 11.45
CA GLU A 78 -4.46 -2.93 11.02
C GLU A 78 -4.96 -2.10 12.21
N LEU A 79 -4.53 -0.84 12.25
CA LEU A 79 -4.97 0.15 13.23
C LEU A 79 -6.23 0.88 12.75
N LEU A 80 -6.20 1.32 11.49
CA LEU A 80 -7.34 1.98 10.88
C LEU A 80 -7.31 1.79 9.37
N ARG A 81 -8.48 1.95 8.75
CA ARG A 81 -8.60 1.94 7.30
C ARG A 81 -9.26 3.20 6.79
N PHE A 82 -8.61 3.83 5.83
CA PHE A 82 -9.10 5.02 5.16
C PHE A 82 -9.79 4.65 3.84
N HIS A 83 -11.03 5.07 3.67
CA HIS A 83 -11.87 4.84 2.49
C HIS A 83 -12.04 6.16 1.74
N PHE A 84 -11.62 6.23 0.48
CA PHE A 84 -11.65 7.47 -0.31
C PHE A 84 -12.13 7.28 -1.76
N GLY A 85 -12.82 6.16 -2.03
CA GLY A 85 -13.35 5.84 -3.35
C GLY A 85 -14.28 6.89 -3.94
N ASN A 86 -14.20 6.99 -5.26
CA ASN A 86 -14.96 7.96 -6.04
C ASN A 86 -16.46 7.64 -6.14
N GLU A 87 -16.90 6.51 -5.61
CA GLU A 87 -18.29 6.12 -5.43
C GLU A 87 -18.87 6.59 -4.08
N LEU A 88 -18.02 6.94 -3.11
CA LEU A 88 -18.45 7.35 -1.78
C LEU A 88 -19.02 8.78 -1.78
N ARG A 89 -19.96 9.06 -0.87
CA ARG A 89 -20.43 10.45 -0.65
C ARG A 89 -19.33 11.33 -0.07
N ARG A 90 -18.48 10.75 0.76
CA ARG A 90 -17.35 11.40 1.44
C ARG A 90 -16.38 10.34 1.96
N PRO A 91 -15.10 10.66 2.12
CA PRO A 91 -14.14 9.77 2.74
C PRO A 91 -14.45 9.54 4.21
N PHE A 92 -14.09 8.37 4.72
CA PHE A 92 -14.26 8.04 6.13
C PHE A 92 -13.19 7.04 6.59
N ILE A 93 -13.08 6.86 7.90
CA ILE A 93 -12.17 5.91 8.53
C ILE A 93 -12.98 4.81 9.20
N TYR A 94 -12.82 3.57 8.76
CA TYR A 94 -13.42 2.39 9.39
C TYR A 94 -12.73 1.09 8.95
N PRO A 95 -12.38 0.18 9.87
CA PRO A 95 -12.54 0.31 11.32
C PRO A 95 -11.50 1.26 11.93
N VAL A 96 -11.72 1.64 13.19
CA VAL A 96 -10.68 2.18 14.07
C VAL A 96 -10.46 1.13 15.15
N ASN A 97 -9.39 0.36 15.06
CA ASN A 97 -9.13 -0.77 15.95
C ASN A 97 -8.37 -0.33 17.19
N GLY A 98 -8.84 -0.78 18.35
CA GLY A 98 -8.12 -0.64 19.61
C GLY A 98 -7.02 -1.70 19.75
N PRO A 99 -6.21 -1.64 20.83
CA PRO A 99 -5.12 -2.60 21.07
C PRO A 99 -5.55 -4.07 21.18
N SER A 100 -6.84 -4.33 21.46
CA SER A 100 -7.40 -5.69 21.48
C SER A 100 -7.71 -6.25 20.09
N GLY A 101 -7.55 -5.46 19.03
CA GLY A 101 -7.98 -5.80 17.67
C GLY A 101 -9.49 -5.62 17.43
N LEU A 102 -10.26 -5.18 18.45
CA LEU A 102 -11.66 -4.85 18.28
C LEU A 102 -11.83 -3.43 17.73
N SER A 103 -12.78 -3.28 16.80
CA SER A 103 -13.17 -1.94 16.32
C SER A 103 -13.84 -1.15 17.45
N LEU A 104 -13.33 0.06 17.69
CA LEU A 104 -13.89 1.04 18.62
C LEU A 104 -15.05 1.83 18.00
N THR A 105 -15.24 1.71 16.69
CA THR A 105 -16.28 2.38 15.93
C THR A 105 -17.13 1.38 15.16
N ARG A 106 -18.26 1.85 14.61
CA ARG A 106 -19.18 1.05 13.80
C ARG A 106 -19.65 1.83 12.58
N LEU A 107 -20.22 1.11 11.62
CA LEU A 107 -20.98 1.69 10.53
C LEU A 107 -22.46 1.75 10.88
N GLY A 108 -23.12 2.83 10.46
CA GLY A 108 -24.55 3.04 10.58
C GLY A 108 -25.04 3.35 12.01
N HIS A 109 -26.28 3.82 12.06
CA HIS A 109 -27.03 4.00 13.29
C HIS A 109 -27.97 2.79 13.54
N PRO A 110 -27.88 2.08 14.68
CA PRO A 110 -28.58 0.81 14.89
C PRO A 110 -30.10 0.89 14.78
N HIS A 111 -30.68 2.01 15.21
CA HIS A 111 -32.14 2.17 15.27
C HIS A 111 -32.70 3.02 14.14
N ASP A 112 -31.85 3.57 13.26
CA ASP A 112 -32.29 4.36 12.11
C ASP A 112 -31.24 4.35 10.98
N PRO A 113 -31.02 3.20 10.34
CA PRO A 113 -30.00 3.08 9.29
C PRO A 113 -30.31 3.89 8.05
N HIS A 114 -31.55 4.35 7.87
CA HIS A 114 -31.97 5.12 6.71
C HIS A 114 -31.84 6.62 6.91
N GLY A 115 -32.37 7.18 8.01
CA GLY A 115 -32.24 8.60 8.33
C GLY A 115 -30.81 9.00 8.72
N HIS A 116 -30.07 8.07 9.30
CA HIS A 116 -28.69 8.26 9.76
C HIS A 116 -27.70 7.38 8.97
N SER A 117 -27.98 7.19 7.67
CA SER A 117 -27.13 6.44 6.75
C SER A 117 -25.70 7.00 6.63
N HIS A 118 -25.52 8.28 6.94
CA HIS A 118 -24.23 8.98 6.91
C HIS A 118 -23.32 8.68 8.11
N HIS A 119 -23.74 7.86 9.08
CA HIS A 119 -22.93 7.47 10.24
C HIS A 119 -21.84 6.45 9.86
N ASN A 120 -20.89 6.86 9.03
CA ASN A 120 -19.75 6.04 8.63
C ASN A 120 -18.57 6.25 9.57
N SER A 121 -18.66 5.71 10.80
CA SER A 121 -17.56 5.74 11.77
C SER A 121 -17.02 7.18 11.97
N VAL A 122 -15.76 7.46 11.63
CA VAL A 122 -15.12 8.77 11.75
C VAL A 122 -14.99 9.41 10.37
N TRP A 123 -15.53 10.60 10.22
CA TRP A 123 -15.45 11.43 9.02
C TRP A 123 -15.63 12.90 9.39
N ILE A 124 -15.26 13.78 8.49
CA ILE A 124 -15.35 15.24 8.69
C ILE A 124 -16.11 15.83 7.51
N SER A 125 -16.99 16.78 7.80
CA SER A 125 -17.72 17.54 6.79
C SER A 125 -18.21 18.88 7.35
N HIS A 126 -18.60 19.77 6.46
CA HIS A 126 -19.45 20.92 6.78
C HIS A 126 -20.89 20.55 6.41
N HIS A 127 -21.88 21.00 7.17
CA HIS A 127 -23.27 20.67 6.85
C HIS A 127 -23.69 21.28 5.51
N MET A 128 -23.65 22.62 5.40
CA MET A 128 -24.18 23.35 4.25
C MET A 128 -23.15 24.36 3.75
N ILE A 129 -22.86 24.35 2.45
CA ILE A 129 -22.01 25.34 1.77
C ILE A 129 -22.73 25.77 0.49
N ASN A 130 -23.03 27.07 0.34
CA ASN A 130 -23.72 27.62 -0.83
C ASN A 130 -24.99 26.81 -1.20
N GLU A 131 -25.83 26.51 -0.20
CA GLU A 131 -27.08 25.75 -0.37
C GLU A 131 -26.90 24.27 -0.79
N ILE A 132 -25.67 23.76 -0.77
CA ILE A 132 -25.34 22.35 -1.02
C ILE A 132 -25.04 21.65 0.32
N ASP A 133 -25.75 20.55 0.58
CA ASP A 133 -25.62 19.73 1.78
C ASP A 133 -24.57 18.62 1.60
N PHE A 134 -23.54 18.63 2.45
CA PHE A 134 -22.47 17.62 2.50
C PHE A 134 -22.56 16.71 3.74
N TRP A 135 -23.69 16.74 4.46
CA TRP A 135 -24.00 15.90 5.62
C TRP A 135 -25.04 14.82 5.29
N GLY A 136 -26.14 15.17 4.63
CA GLY A 136 -27.17 14.20 4.25
C GLY A 136 -26.77 13.31 3.07
N ASP A 137 -27.31 12.10 3.01
CA ASP A 137 -27.08 11.17 1.88
C ASP A 137 -28.22 11.15 0.86
N ARG A 138 -29.39 11.70 1.20
CA ARG A 138 -30.64 11.61 0.41
C ARG A 138 -31.35 12.96 0.33
N GLY A 139 -32.10 13.17 -0.75
CA GLY A 139 -32.81 14.42 -1.04
C GLY A 139 -32.09 15.25 -2.09
N GLU A 140 -32.57 16.47 -2.29
CA GLU A 140 -32.03 17.41 -3.28
C GLU A 140 -30.77 18.12 -2.76
N ASN A 141 -30.01 18.73 -3.68
CA ASN A 141 -28.82 19.54 -3.43
C ASN A 141 -27.74 18.86 -2.56
N LYS A 142 -27.38 17.60 -2.88
CA LYS A 142 -26.34 16.85 -2.16
C LYS A 142 -24.97 16.99 -2.81
N GLY A 143 -24.02 17.42 -2.00
CA GLY A 143 -22.60 17.49 -2.34
C GLY A 143 -21.89 16.16 -2.14
N ARG A 144 -20.69 16.06 -2.73
CA ARG A 144 -19.73 14.99 -2.46
C ARG A 144 -18.39 15.59 -2.08
N ILE A 145 -17.72 14.94 -1.13
CA ILE A 145 -16.33 15.23 -0.81
C ILE A 145 -15.49 14.16 -1.50
N VAL A 146 -14.58 14.58 -2.38
CA VAL A 146 -13.73 13.68 -3.17
C VAL A 146 -12.27 14.00 -2.93
N HIS A 147 -11.43 12.97 -2.87
CA HIS A 147 -10.00 13.17 -2.83
C HIS A 147 -9.50 13.59 -4.20
N GLN A 148 -8.80 14.73 -4.25
CA GLN A 148 -8.09 15.17 -5.43
C GLN A 148 -6.60 15.00 -5.21
N LYS A 149 -5.95 14.41 -6.21
CA LYS A 149 -4.50 14.45 -6.28
C LYS A 149 -4.08 15.90 -6.53
N VAL A 150 -3.16 16.39 -5.72
CA VAL A 150 -2.48 17.67 -5.98
C VAL A 150 -1.14 17.32 -6.63
N ASP A 151 -0.90 17.88 -7.81
CA ASP A 151 0.36 17.73 -8.55
C ASP A 151 1.38 18.81 -8.17
#